data_AF-A0A7W8M5X4-F1
#
_entry.id   AF-A0A7W8M5X4-F1
#
_cell.length_a   1.000
_cell.length_b   1.000
_cell.length_c   1.000
_cell.angle_alpha   90.00
_cell.angle_beta   90.00
_cell.angle_gamma   90.00
#
_symmetry.space_group_name_H-M   'P 1'
#
loop_
_entity.id
_entity.type
_entity.pdbx_description
1 polymer ?
#
loop_
_entity_poly.entity_id
_entity_poly.type
_entity_poly.pdbx_seq_one_letter_code
_entity_poly.pdbx_strand_id
1 'polypeptide(L)'
;MVESAGQQLGEQLDALDIIADGYEVTYDQILAEIDEGYDKIEEIERKIRSIMRKLESLKQGFKASENIERMLNHFTKLYDHMSCQERREMYRLFIDHIEVLPETRKDGKMLKSISFRFSTEYGEDILTPEGDKDDDICFTLDCTKQALTKAEAKATYAELKKYILETNGVKVSSLYIAQIKRKYGIDMGANYNMAADPEKHVPTCPAAKEHIIIDALKHYRMLDPSVEMIPNSEVVTNES
;
A
#
# COMPACT_ATOMS: atom_id res chain seq x y z
N MET A 1 -21.94 -44.52 -17.79
CA MET A 1 -23.40 -44.49 -17.52
C MET A 1 -24.18 -43.98 -18.73
N VAL A 2 -23.77 -42.88 -19.36
CA VAL A 2 -24.44 -42.33 -20.57
C VAL A 2 -24.21 -43.18 -21.83
N GLU A 3 -23.00 -43.71 -22.05
CA GLU A 3 -22.72 -44.64 -23.17
C GLU A 3 -23.63 -45.88 -23.15
N SER A 4 -23.91 -46.41 -21.95
CA SER A 4 -24.77 -47.59 -21.78
C SER A 4 -26.25 -47.28 -22.03
N ALA A 5 -26.71 -46.07 -21.71
CA ALA A 5 -28.10 -45.65 -21.96
C ALA A 5 -28.33 -45.29 -23.43
N GLY A 6 -27.35 -44.63 -24.07
CA GLY A 6 -27.36 -44.37 -25.51
C GLY A 6 -27.30 -45.65 -26.35
N GLN A 7 -26.54 -46.66 -25.91
CA GLN A 7 -26.54 -48.00 -26.54
C GLN A 7 -27.91 -48.68 -26.44
N GLN A 8 -28.56 -48.64 -25.27
CA GLN A 8 -29.86 -49.28 -25.06
C GLN A 8 -31.00 -48.59 -25.81
N LEU A 9 -30.95 -47.26 -25.96
CA LEU A 9 -31.92 -46.52 -26.76
C LEU A 9 -31.66 -46.70 -28.26
N GLY A 10 -30.39 -46.79 -28.69
CA GLY A 10 -30.02 -47.12 -30.06
C GLY A 10 -30.48 -48.53 -30.47
N GLU A 11 -30.29 -49.53 -29.60
CA GLU A 11 -30.79 -50.90 -29.83
C GLU A 11 -32.33 -50.97 -29.90
N GLN A 12 -33.04 -50.11 -29.15
CA GLN A 12 -34.49 -49.98 -29.23
C GLN A 12 -34.96 -49.26 -30.49
N LEU A 13 -34.19 -48.26 -30.96
CA LEU A 13 -34.43 -47.57 -32.23
C LEU A 13 -34.25 -48.51 -33.43
N ASP A 14 -33.22 -49.37 -33.39
CA ASP A 14 -32.94 -50.37 -34.42
C ASP A 14 -33.96 -51.54 -34.43
N ALA A 15 -34.66 -51.77 -33.32
CA ALA A 15 -35.65 -52.82 -33.15
C ALA A 15 -37.11 -52.38 -33.45
N LEU A 16 -37.33 -51.13 -33.85
CA LEU A 16 -38.66 -50.57 -34.13
C LEU A 16 -39.18 -51.04 -35.51
N ASP A 17 -40.38 -51.62 -35.52
CA ASP A 17 -41.08 -52.04 -36.75
C ASP A 17 -41.75 -50.83 -37.42
N ILE A 18 -41.25 -50.46 -38.60
CA ILE A 18 -41.69 -49.30 -39.40
C ILE A 18 -43.16 -49.43 -39.82
N ILE A 19 -43.73 -50.64 -39.82
CA ILE A 19 -45.09 -50.92 -40.27
C ILE A 19 -46.09 -50.92 -39.09
N ALA A 20 -45.63 -50.81 -37.85
CA ALA A 20 -46.48 -50.88 -36.66
C ALA A 20 -47.34 -49.60 -36.48
N ASP A 21 -48.63 -49.80 -36.19
CA ASP A 21 -49.54 -48.73 -35.78
C ASP A 21 -49.03 -48.09 -34.47
N GLY A 22 -48.46 -46.88 -34.56
CA GLY A 22 -47.85 -46.15 -33.44
C GLY A 22 -46.32 -46.03 -33.48
N TYR A 23 -45.66 -46.43 -34.57
CA TYR A 23 -44.23 -46.22 -34.81
C TYR A 23 -43.81 -44.76 -34.58
N GLU A 24 -44.50 -43.81 -35.20
CA GLU A 24 -44.21 -42.37 -35.10
C GLU A 24 -44.24 -41.87 -33.64
N VAL A 25 -45.21 -42.34 -32.84
CA VAL A 25 -45.35 -41.92 -31.43
C VAL A 25 -44.19 -42.45 -30.59
N THR A 26 -43.77 -43.70 -30.83
CA THR A 26 -42.65 -44.32 -30.11
C THR A 26 -41.31 -43.70 -30.54
N TYR A 27 -41.17 -43.38 -31.83
CA TYR A 27 -40.01 -42.71 -32.38
C TYR A 27 -39.84 -41.30 -31.79
N ASP A 28 -40.92 -40.51 -31.76
CA ASP A 28 -40.93 -39.17 -31.16
C ASP A 28 -40.60 -39.21 -29.65
N GLN A 29 -41.07 -40.24 -28.93
CA GLN A 29 -40.74 -40.42 -27.51
C GLN A 29 -39.25 -40.67 -27.29
N ILE A 30 -38.63 -41.53 -28.11
CA ILE A 30 -37.20 -41.83 -28.01
C ILE A 30 -36.37 -40.60 -28.39
N LEU A 31 -36.75 -39.87 -29.45
CA LEU A 31 -36.09 -38.63 -29.82
C LEU A 31 -36.13 -37.58 -28.70
N ALA A 32 -37.30 -37.39 -28.08
CA ALA A 32 -37.44 -36.48 -26.95
C ALA A 32 -36.54 -36.85 -25.76
N GLU A 33 -36.39 -38.15 -25.48
CA GLU A 33 -35.51 -38.64 -24.41
C GLU A 33 -34.02 -38.44 -24.74
N ILE A 34 -33.65 -38.61 -26.01
CA ILE A 34 -32.30 -38.33 -26.51
C ILE A 34 -31.98 -36.83 -26.41
N ASP A 35 -32.90 -35.97 -26.86
CA ASP A 35 -32.74 -34.52 -26.80
C ASP A 35 -32.60 -34.04 -25.34
N GLU A 36 -33.42 -34.55 -24.43
CA GLU A 36 -33.29 -34.26 -22.99
C GLU A 36 -31.94 -34.73 -22.44
N GLY A 37 -31.44 -35.87 -22.92
CA GLY A 37 -30.10 -36.37 -22.62
C GLY A 37 -28.99 -35.42 -23.06
N TYR A 38 -29.07 -34.89 -24.28
CA TYR A 38 -28.10 -33.92 -24.80
C TYR A 38 -28.16 -32.56 -24.09
N ASP A 39 -29.36 -32.06 -23.76
CA ASP A 39 -29.53 -30.83 -22.96
C ASP A 39 -28.84 -30.95 -21.60
N LYS A 40 -28.98 -32.10 -20.93
CA LYS A 40 -28.30 -32.38 -19.66
C LYS A 40 -26.79 -32.40 -19.81
N ILE A 41 -26.26 -32.96 -20.90
CA ILE A 41 -24.82 -32.95 -21.20
C ILE A 41 -24.35 -31.50 -21.35
N GLU A 42 -25.05 -30.68 -22.11
CA GLU A 42 -24.67 -29.28 -22.32
C GLU A 42 -24.67 -28.48 -20.99
N GLU A 43 -25.66 -28.73 -20.13
CA GLU A 43 -25.71 -28.13 -18.80
C GLU A 43 -24.54 -28.56 -17.91
N ILE A 44 -24.20 -29.85 -17.91
CA ILE A 44 -23.06 -30.40 -17.17
C ILE A 44 -21.75 -29.79 -17.69
N GLU A 45 -21.57 -29.71 -19.00
CA GLU A 45 -20.39 -29.07 -19.59
C GLU A 45 -20.27 -27.60 -19.21
N ARG A 46 -21.38 -26.87 -19.19
CA ARG A 46 -21.41 -25.47 -18.75
C ARG A 46 -20.98 -25.34 -17.29
N LYS A 47 -21.44 -26.24 -16.44
CA LYS A 47 -21.03 -26.32 -15.03
C LYS A 47 -19.54 -26.66 -14.91
N ILE A 48 -19.03 -27.63 -15.67
CA ILE A 48 -17.60 -27.98 -15.71
C ILE A 48 -16.77 -26.76 -16.13
N ARG A 49 -17.13 -26.08 -17.22
CA ARG A 49 -16.45 -24.86 -17.68
C ARG A 49 -16.44 -23.76 -16.62
N SER A 50 -17.51 -23.60 -15.84
CA SER A 50 -17.53 -22.64 -14.73
C SER A 50 -16.62 -23.06 -13.58
N ILE A 51 -16.60 -24.36 -13.24
CA ILE A 51 -15.76 -24.87 -12.15
C ILE A 51 -14.28 -24.80 -12.53
N MET A 52 -13.92 -25.16 -13.76
CA MET A 52 -12.56 -25.04 -14.28
C MET A 52 -12.05 -23.60 -14.22
N ARG A 53 -12.88 -22.62 -14.64
CA ARG A 53 -12.53 -21.19 -14.50
C ARG A 53 -12.26 -20.79 -13.05
N LYS A 54 -13.12 -21.23 -12.11
CA LYS A 54 -12.93 -20.98 -10.68
C LYS A 54 -11.67 -21.66 -10.12
N LEU A 55 -11.34 -22.87 -10.62
CA LEU A 55 -10.13 -23.59 -10.21
C LEU A 55 -8.88 -22.85 -10.67
N GLU A 56 -8.84 -22.38 -11.92
CA GLU A 56 -7.70 -21.65 -12.45
C GLU A 56 -7.49 -20.32 -11.70
N SER A 57 -8.57 -19.56 -11.45
CA SER A 57 -8.49 -18.33 -10.66
C SER A 57 -7.98 -18.57 -9.23
N LEU A 58 -8.38 -19.69 -8.60
CA LEU A 58 -7.88 -20.07 -7.28
C LEU A 58 -6.40 -20.49 -7.29
N LYS A 59 -5.98 -21.20 -8.34
CA LYS A 59 -4.59 -21.64 -8.52
C LYS A 59 -3.66 -20.46 -8.81
N GLN A 60 -4.10 -19.49 -9.61
CA GLN A 60 -3.40 -18.23 -9.84
C GLN A 60 -3.31 -17.42 -8.54
N GLY A 61 -4.39 -17.33 -7.76
CA GLY A 61 -4.37 -16.69 -6.43
C GLY A 61 -3.36 -17.30 -5.45
N PHE A 62 -3.22 -18.64 -5.42
CA PHE A 62 -2.23 -19.31 -4.56
C PHE A 62 -0.79 -19.00 -4.99
N LYS A 63 -0.50 -19.07 -6.30
CA LYS A 63 0.82 -18.71 -6.85
C LYS A 63 1.15 -17.23 -6.61
N ALA A 64 0.17 -16.35 -6.76
CA ALA A 64 0.32 -14.92 -6.50
C ALA A 64 0.71 -14.67 -5.03
N SER A 65 0.07 -15.36 -4.09
CA SER A 65 0.41 -15.26 -2.67
C SER A 65 1.85 -15.72 -2.38
N GLU A 66 2.29 -16.87 -2.92
CA GLU A 66 3.66 -17.35 -2.74
C GLU A 66 4.69 -16.39 -3.37
N ASN A 67 4.36 -15.81 -4.53
CA ASN A 67 5.21 -14.84 -5.21
C ASN A 67 5.36 -13.55 -4.41
N ILE A 68 4.24 -12.99 -3.90
CA ILE A 68 4.26 -11.80 -3.06
C ILE A 68 5.05 -12.08 -1.76
N GLU A 69 4.86 -13.22 -1.12
CA GLU A 69 5.60 -13.57 0.10
C GLU A 69 7.11 -13.67 -0.18
N ARG A 70 7.51 -14.34 -1.27
CA ARG A 70 8.92 -14.44 -1.67
C ARG A 70 9.53 -13.06 -1.94
N MET A 71 8.78 -12.19 -2.61
CA MET A 71 9.18 -10.83 -2.92
C MET A 71 9.34 -9.96 -1.66
N LEU A 72 8.36 -9.97 -0.76
CA LEU A 72 8.40 -9.23 0.51
C LEU A 72 9.57 -9.69 1.40
N ASN A 73 9.88 -11.00 1.39
CA ASN A 73 11.02 -11.56 2.09
C ASN A 73 12.37 -11.03 1.55
N HIS A 74 12.48 -10.84 0.24
CA HIS A 74 13.67 -10.22 -0.35
C HIS A 74 13.77 -8.73 -0.04
N PHE A 75 12.67 -7.99 -0.06
CA PHE A 75 12.67 -6.57 0.29
C PHE A 75 13.13 -6.29 1.70
N THR A 76 12.70 -7.10 2.68
CA THR A 76 13.16 -6.94 4.07
C THR A 76 14.69 -7.00 4.18
N LYS A 77 15.35 -7.84 3.36
CA LYS A 77 16.82 -7.96 3.33
C LYS A 77 17.50 -6.79 2.62
N LEU A 78 16.88 -6.26 1.56
CA LEU A 78 17.45 -5.20 0.74
C LEU A 78 17.21 -3.80 1.33
N TYR A 79 16.16 -3.63 2.14
CA TYR A 79 15.73 -2.32 2.63
C TYR A 79 16.84 -1.57 3.34
N ASP A 80 17.57 -2.23 4.23
CA ASP A 80 18.63 -1.63 5.02
C ASP A 80 19.84 -1.20 4.18
N HIS A 81 20.07 -1.85 3.04
CA HIS A 81 21.18 -1.56 2.14
C HIS A 81 20.81 -0.56 1.04
N MET A 82 19.53 -0.33 0.77
CA MET A 82 19.07 0.63 -0.22
C MET A 82 19.20 2.08 0.26
N SER A 83 19.62 2.95 -0.65
CA SER A 83 19.56 4.41 -0.51
C SER A 83 18.12 4.92 -0.46
N CYS A 84 17.94 6.18 -0.03
CA CYS A 84 16.64 6.83 -0.04
C CYS A 84 16.02 6.90 -1.45
N GLN A 85 16.85 7.03 -2.49
CA GLN A 85 16.39 7.09 -3.87
C GLN A 85 15.91 5.72 -4.35
N GLU A 86 16.68 4.66 -4.09
CA GLU A 86 16.31 3.29 -4.48
C GLU A 86 15.03 2.83 -3.78
N ARG A 87 14.88 3.13 -2.48
CA ARG A 87 13.63 2.84 -1.75
C ARG A 87 12.43 3.53 -2.40
N ARG A 88 12.59 4.79 -2.85
CA ARG A 88 11.52 5.53 -3.52
C ARG A 88 11.13 4.88 -4.85
N GLU A 89 12.11 4.51 -5.68
CA GLU A 89 11.83 3.84 -6.95
C GLU A 89 11.20 2.47 -6.73
N MET A 90 11.67 1.72 -5.72
CA MET A 90 11.04 0.46 -5.32
C MET A 90 9.56 0.67 -4.96
N TYR A 91 9.23 1.63 -4.08
CA TYR A 91 7.83 1.86 -3.70
C TYR A 91 6.95 2.28 -4.88
N ARG A 92 7.49 2.99 -5.87
CA ARG A 92 6.74 3.36 -7.08
C ARG A 92 6.27 2.16 -7.90
N LEU A 93 6.92 1.01 -7.80
CA LEU A 93 6.51 -0.19 -8.52
C LEU A 93 5.19 -0.76 -7.99
N PHE A 94 4.87 -0.52 -6.72
CA PHE A 94 3.70 -1.13 -6.05
C PHE A 94 2.59 -0.14 -5.75
N ILE A 95 2.91 1.14 -5.63
CA ILE A 95 1.91 2.16 -5.33
C ILE A 95 1.08 2.41 -6.59
N ASP A 96 -0.21 2.07 -6.51
CA ASP A 96 -1.19 2.37 -7.54
C ASP A 96 -1.59 3.84 -7.48
N HIS A 97 -2.10 4.27 -6.32
CA HIS A 97 -2.41 5.67 -6.07
C HIS A 97 -2.35 6.03 -4.58
N ILE A 98 -2.16 7.33 -4.34
CA ILE A 98 -2.14 7.91 -3.00
C ILE A 98 -3.29 8.91 -2.90
N GLU A 99 -4.19 8.70 -1.93
CA GLU A 99 -5.24 9.65 -1.60
C GLU A 99 -4.76 10.57 -0.47
N VAL A 100 -4.78 11.87 -0.76
CA VAL A 100 -4.42 12.92 0.18
C VAL A 100 -5.70 13.59 0.65
N LEU A 101 -5.80 13.88 1.96
CA LEU A 101 -6.89 14.66 2.52
C LEU A 101 -6.74 16.13 2.11
N PRO A 102 -7.83 16.84 1.76
CA PRO A 102 -7.76 18.29 1.51
C PRO A 102 -7.25 19.01 2.77
N GLU A 103 -6.24 19.86 2.59
CA GLU A 103 -5.45 20.46 3.67
C GLU A 103 -6.27 21.29 4.67
N THR A 104 -5.80 21.34 5.93
CA THR A 104 -6.26 22.11 7.11
C THR A 104 -7.12 21.41 8.15
N ARG A 105 -6.97 20.10 8.35
CA ARG A 105 -7.46 19.48 9.58
C ARG A 105 -6.48 19.76 10.74
N LYS A 106 -7.01 20.11 11.92
CA LYS A 106 -6.22 20.46 13.13
C LYS A 106 -5.29 19.34 13.62
N ASP A 107 -5.44 18.14 13.09
CA ASP A 107 -4.67 16.95 13.44
C ASP A 107 -3.36 16.78 12.65
N GLY A 108 -3.11 17.64 11.64
CA GLY A 108 -1.88 17.61 10.85
C GLY A 108 -1.74 16.39 9.92
N LYS A 109 -2.78 15.54 9.81
CA LYS A 109 -2.76 14.38 8.92
C LYS A 109 -3.06 14.80 7.50
N MET A 110 -2.19 14.44 6.57
CA MET A 110 -2.32 14.77 5.16
C MET A 110 -2.69 13.52 4.34
N LEU A 111 -2.30 12.34 4.80
CA LEU A 111 -2.52 11.10 4.07
C LEU A 111 -3.88 10.45 4.45
N LYS A 112 -4.75 10.23 3.46
CA LYS A 112 -6.01 9.49 3.64
C LYS A 112 -5.75 7.98 3.55
N SER A 113 -5.23 7.55 2.40
CA SER A 113 -4.94 6.15 2.13
C SER A 113 -3.88 6.00 1.05
N ILE A 114 -3.19 4.86 1.07
CA ILE A 114 -2.29 4.42 -0.02
C ILE A 114 -2.83 3.10 -0.56
N SER A 115 -3.02 3.02 -1.88
CA SER A 115 -3.40 1.79 -2.56
C SER A 115 -2.18 1.17 -3.21
N PHE A 116 -2.00 -0.12 -2.96
CA PHE A 116 -0.94 -0.94 -3.51
C PHE A 116 -1.56 -1.96 -4.47
N ARG A 117 -0.86 -2.21 -5.58
CA ARG A 117 -1.22 -3.24 -6.55
C ARG A 117 -0.04 -4.19 -6.74
N PHE A 118 -0.32 -5.47 -6.60
CA PHE A 118 0.65 -6.53 -6.81
C PHE A 118 0.16 -7.43 -7.93
N SER A 119 0.99 -7.61 -8.95
CA SER A 119 0.69 -8.55 -10.02
C SER A 119 0.67 -9.98 -9.49
N THR A 120 -0.20 -10.81 -10.04
CA THR A 120 -0.21 -12.25 -9.77
C THR A 120 0.89 -12.98 -10.51
N GLU A 121 1.34 -12.39 -11.62
CA GLU A 121 2.38 -12.92 -12.49
C GLU A 121 3.48 -11.86 -12.65
N TYR A 122 4.70 -12.22 -12.23
CA TYR A 122 5.89 -11.42 -12.47
C TYR A 122 6.79 -12.17 -13.45
N GLY A 123 7.45 -11.43 -14.34
CA GLY A 123 8.46 -11.98 -15.24
C GLY A 123 9.68 -12.54 -14.49
N GLU A 124 10.66 -13.06 -15.22
CA GLU A 124 11.86 -13.70 -14.64
C GLU A 124 12.64 -12.81 -13.65
N ASP A 125 12.50 -11.48 -13.76
CA ASP A 125 13.16 -10.49 -12.91
C ASP A 125 12.40 -10.15 -11.62
N ILE A 126 11.23 -10.76 -11.36
CA ILE A 126 10.40 -10.61 -10.14
C ILE A 126 9.79 -9.20 -9.99
N LEU A 127 10.12 -8.24 -10.86
CA LEU A 127 9.71 -6.84 -10.74
C LEU A 127 8.84 -6.38 -11.91
N THR A 128 8.83 -7.10 -13.02
CA THR A 128 7.97 -6.81 -14.17
C THR A 128 6.62 -7.49 -14.01
N PRO A 129 5.52 -6.75 -13.82
CA PRO A 129 4.19 -7.35 -13.84
C PRO A 129 3.84 -7.75 -15.27
N GLU A 130 3.67 -9.05 -15.52
CA GLU A 130 3.29 -9.61 -16.83
C GLU A 130 1.85 -10.12 -16.87
N GLY A 131 1.18 -10.17 -15.72
CA GLY A 131 -0.19 -10.69 -15.56
C GLY A 131 -1.28 -9.72 -16.00
N ASP A 132 -2.51 -10.22 -16.02
CA ASP A 132 -3.70 -9.40 -16.24
C ASP A 132 -4.04 -8.58 -15.00
N LYS A 133 -4.35 -7.30 -15.21
CA LYS A 133 -4.69 -6.35 -14.14
C LYS A 133 -5.97 -6.72 -13.40
N ASP A 134 -6.86 -7.48 -14.05
CA ASP A 134 -8.10 -7.95 -13.43
C ASP A 134 -7.83 -9.00 -12.33
N ASP A 135 -6.70 -9.71 -12.42
CA ASP A 135 -6.29 -10.70 -11.42
C ASP A 135 -5.39 -10.11 -10.33
N ASP A 136 -4.87 -8.89 -10.51
CA ASP A 136 -3.95 -8.23 -9.57
C ASP A 136 -4.53 -8.11 -8.15
N ILE A 137 -3.66 -8.36 -7.17
CA ILE A 137 -4.00 -8.22 -5.76
C ILE A 137 -3.88 -6.75 -5.36
N CYS A 138 -5.01 -6.14 -5.04
CA CYS A 138 -5.08 -4.76 -4.56
C CYS A 138 -5.21 -4.70 -3.04
N PHE A 139 -4.39 -3.88 -2.39
CA PHE A 139 -4.43 -3.63 -0.95
C PHE A 139 -4.48 -2.12 -0.68
N THR A 140 -5.48 -1.66 0.06
CA THR A 140 -5.57 -0.24 0.46
C THR A 140 -5.31 -0.08 1.95
N LEU A 141 -4.28 0.69 2.28
CA LEU A 141 -3.92 1.05 3.64
C LEU A 141 -4.64 2.34 4.04
N ASP A 142 -5.44 2.29 5.10
CA ASP A 142 -6.06 3.46 5.73
C ASP A 142 -5.06 4.17 6.65
N CYS A 143 -4.54 5.31 6.20
CA CYS A 143 -3.53 6.08 6.91
C CYS A 143 -4.12 6.99 7.99
N THR A 144 -5.44 7.21 8.00
CA THR A 144 -6.10 8.06 9.01
C THR A 144 -6.01 7.46 10.42
N LYS A 145 -5.85 6.13 10.52
CA LYS A 145 -5.70 5.40 11.78
C LYS A 145 -4.25 5.27 12.23
N GLN A 146 -3.29 5.59 11.37
CA GLN A 146 -1.88 5.55 11.73
C GLN A 146 -1.42 6.82 12.46
N ALA A 147 -0.31 6.71 13.18
CA ALA A 147 0.33 7.86 13.82
C ALA A 147 0.93 8.80 12.77
N LEU A 148 1.02 10.09 13.11
CA LEU A 148 1.66 11.09 12.25
C LEU A 148 3.07 10.66 11.87
N THR A 149 3.36 10.71 10.57
CA THR A 149 4.70 10.48 10.06
C THR A 149 5.63 11.63 10.46
N LYS A 150 6.95 11.40 10.47
CA LYS A 150 7.93 12.46 10.75
C LYS A 150 7.80 13.65 9.79
N ALA A 151 7.25 13.45 8.59
CA ALA A 151 7.00 14.53 7.64
C ALA A 151 5.77 15.37 8.02
N GLU A 152 4.67 14.72 8.41
CA GLU A 152 3.42 15.37 8.84
C GLU A 152 3.54 16.04 10.22
N ALA A 153 4.39 15.51 11.10
CA ALA A 153 4.59 16.09 12.44
C ALA A 153 5.42 17.39 12.44
N LYS A 154 6.09 17.73 11.32
CA LYS A 154 6.93 18.95 11.24
C LYS A 154 6.08 20.20 11.41
N ALA A 155 6.26 20.88 12.54
CA ALA A 155 5.66 22.19 12.75
C ALA A 155 6.41 23.30 12.01
N THR A 156 5.62 24.24 11.52
CA THR A 156 6.10 25.53 11.03
C THR A 156 6.60 26.40 12.18
N TYR A 157 7.42 27.42 11.86
CA TYR A 157 7.88 28.39 12.86
C TYR A 157 6.73 29.15 13.54
N ALA A 158 5.61 29.35 12.86
CA ALA A 158 4.43 30.03 13.42
C ALA A 158 3.72 29.15 14.46
N GLU A 159 3.54 27.86 14.17
CA GLU A 159 2.96 26.89 15.08
C GLU A 159 3.83 26.69 16.32
N LEU A 160 5.15 26.54 16.16
CA LEU A 160 6.08 26.45 17.28
C LEU A 160 5.98 27.66 18.21
N LYS A 161 5.95 28.88 17.67
CA LYS A 161 5.82 30.10 18.49
C LYS A 161 4.49 30.15 19.23
N LYS A 162 3.40 29.73 18.58
CA LYS A 162 2.06 29.72 19.17
C LYS A 162 2.00 28.71 20.32
N TYR A 163 2.49 27.49 20.10
CA TYR A 163 2.56 26.44 21.11
C TYR A 163 3.38 26.88 22.34
N ILE A 164 4.55 27.47 22.12
CA ILE A 164 5.41 27.99 23.20
C ILE A 164 4.72 29.12 23.99
N LEU A 165 4.00 30.01 23.29
CA LEU A 165 3.26 31.08 23.94
C LEU A 165 2.09 30.55 24.77
N GLU A 166 1.36 29.54 24.27
CA GLU A 166 0.21 28.93 24.95
C GLU A 166 0.62 28.06 26.15
N THR A 167 1.76 27.35 26.05
CA THR A 167 2.22 26.40 27.08
C THR A 167 3.03 27.08 28.18
N ASN A 168 3.91 28.01 27.81
CA ASN A 168 4.88 28.60 28.75
C ASN A 168 4.65 30.11 28.96
N GLY A 169 3.76 30.76 28.20
CA GLY A 169 3.51 32.21 28.30
C GLY A 169 4.65 33.09 27.78
N VAL A 170 5.68 32.52 27.15
CA VAL A 170 6.90 33.22 26.72
C VAL A 170 6.90 33.42 25.20
N LYS A 171 7.26 34.64 24.75
CA LYS A 171 7.48 34.90 23.31
C LYS A 171 8.91 34.50 22.91
N VAL A 172 9.02 33.66 21.87
CA VAL A 172 10.29 33.20 21.30
C VAL A 172 10.47 33.74 19.87
N SER A 173 11.69 34.15 19.52
CA SER A 173 12.02 34.63 18.18
C SER A 173 12.24 33.46 17.21
N SER A 174 11.98 33.65 15.91
CA SER A 174 12.31 32.62 14.90
C SER A 174 13.81 32.30 14.90
N LEU A 175 14.65 33.29 15.24
CA LEU A 175 16.10 33.17 15.29
C LEU A 175 16.55 32.14 16.33
N TYR A 176 15.95 32.14 17.52
CA TYR A 176 16.27 31.13 18.53
C TYR A 176 15.83 29.72 18.11
N ILE A 177 14.66 29.59 17.48
CA ILE A 177 14.20 28.29 16.95
C ILE A 177 15.16 27.78 15.87
N ALA A 178 15.64 28.68 15.00
CA ALA A 178 16.62 28.34 13.97
C ALA A 178 17.98 27.91 14.54
N GLN A 179 18.47 28.60 15.57
CA GLN A 179 19.71 28.22 16.26
C GLN A 179 19.63 26.81 16.86
N ILE A 180 18.52 26.49 17.53
CA ILE A 180 18.33 25.16 18.10
C ILE A 180 18.15 24.10 17.00
N LYS A 181 17.37 24.38 15.96
CA LYS A 181 17.26 23.48 14.80
C LYS A 181 18.63 23.20 14.16
N ARG A 182 19.50 24.21 14.02
CA ARG A 182 20.87 24.07 13.52
C ARG A 182 21.75 23.23 14.46
N LYS A 183 21.66 23.43 15.77
CA LYS A 183 22.39 22.67 16.79
C LYS A 183 22.08 21.18 16.75
N TYR A 184 20.84 20.82 16.45
CA TYR A 184 20.38 19.42 16.37
C TYR A 184 20.27 18.88 14.93
N GLY A 185 20.84 19.57 13.93
CA GLY A 185 20.88 19.08 12.54
C GLY A 185 19.52 18.99 11.83
N ILE A 186 18.51 19.75 12.27
CA ILE A 186 17.18 19.79 11.68
C ILE A 186 17.18 20.76 10.48
N ASP A 187 16.69 20.29 9.33
CA ASP A 187 16.56 21.10 8.11
C ASP A 187 15.69 22.36 8.35
N MET A 188 16.19 23.52 7.90
CA MET A 188 15.59 24.83 8.11
C MET A 188 14.59 25.23 7.00
N GLY A 189 14.45 24.40 5.96
CA GLY A 189 13.51 24.61 4.87
C GLY A 189 13.92 25.73 3.90
N ALA A 190 13.34 25.73 2.70
CA ALA A 190 13.77 26.58 1.57
C ALA A 190 13.60 28.10 1.78
N ASN A 191 12.77 28.53 2.72
CA ASN A 191 12.46 29.95 2.98
C ASN A 191 13.37 30.61 4.03
N TYR A 192 14.47 29.97 4.44
CA TYR A 192 15.39 30.57 5.40
C TYR A 192 16.31 31.60 4.73
N ASN A 193 16.11 32.87 5.04
CA ASN A 193 17.08 33.92 4.69
C ASN A 193 18.36 33.69 5.51
N MET A 194 19.41 33.20 4.86
CA MET A 194 20.75 33.19 5.46
C MET A 194 21.20 34.63 5.72
N ALA A 195 21.78 34.88 6.89
CA ALA A 195 22.46 36.14 7.14
C ALA A 195 23.64 36.24 6.16
N ALA A 196 23.71 37.32 5.38
CA ALA A 196 24.72 37.54 4.36
C ALA A 196 26.14 37.77 4.91
N ASP A 197 26.30 37.86 6.25
CA ASP A 197 27.50 38.36 6.90
C ASP A 197 27.84 37.53 8.15
N PRO A 198 28.94 36.76 8.17
CA PRO A 198 29.32 35.86 9.26
C PRO A 198 29.87 36.58 10.51
N GLU A 199 30.22 37.87 10.43
CA GLU A 199 30.82 38.64 11.54
C GLU A 199 29.79 39.37 12.43
N LYS A 200 28.50 39.36 12.07
CA LYS A 200 27.47 39.99 12.92
C LYS A 200 27.15 39.08 14.10
N HIS A 201 27.55 39.53 15.30
CA HIS A 201 27.23 38.87 16.57
C HIS A 201 25.74 38.53 16.67
N VAL A 202 25.41 37.25 16.47
CA VAL A 202 24.04 36.75 16.58
C VAL A 202 23.76 36.50 18.07
N PRO A 203 22.70 37.10 18.66
CA PRO A 203 22.35 36.84 20.05
C PRO A 203 22.12 35.34 20.31
N THR A 204 22.88 34.75 21.24
CA THR A 204 22.70 33.35 21.65
C THR A 204 21.41 33.21 22.48
N CYS A 205 20.63 32.17 22.19
CA CYS A 205 19.43 31.85 22.97
C CYS A 205 19.79 31.60 24.45
N PRO A 206 19.12 32.25 25.43
CA PRO A 206 19.27 31.93 26.84
C PRO A 206 18.83 30.49 27.15
N ALA A 207 19.52 29.81 28.06
CA ALA A 207 19.27 28.39 28.42
C ALA A 207 17.80 28.08 28.75
N ALA A 208 17.11 28.99 29.46
CA ALA A 208 15.69 28.82 29.78
C ALA A 208 14.78 28.80 28.54
N LYS A 209 15.09 29.60 27.50
CA LYS A 209 14.34 29.60 26.24
C LYS A 209 14.72 28.41 25.36
N GLU A 210 15.96 27.96 25.42
CA GLU A 210 16.43 26.76 24.72
C GLU A 210 15.66 25.51 25.18
N HIS A 211 15.48 25.31 26.48
CA HIS A 211 14.71 24.17 27.00
C HIS A 211 13.26 24.17 26.47
N ILE A 212 12.60 25.33 26.49
CA ILE A 212 11.22 25.48 25.99
C ILE A 212 11.12 25.17 24.49
N ILE A 213 12.14 25.57 23.70
CA ILE A 213 12.20 25.25 22.27
C ILE A 213 12.43 23.76 22.05
N ILE A 214 13.31 23.12 22.83
CA ILE A 214 13.57 21.67 22.73
C ILE A 214 12.30 20.89 23.06
N ASP A 215 11.58 21.25 24.12
CA ASP A 215 10.32 20.61 24.49
C ASP A 215 9.25 20.77 23.41
N ALA A 216 9.14 21.96 22.81
CA ALA A 216 8.26 22.18 21.67
C ALA A 216 8.68 21.32 20.45
N LEU A 217 9.98 21.21 20.16
CA LEU A 217 10.49 20.37 19.07
C LEU A 217 10.23 18.87 19.32
N LYS A 218 10.31 18.41 20.57
CA LYS A 218 9.93 17.05 20.98
C LYS A 218 8.43 16.80 20.80
N HIS A 219 7.59 17.78 21.17
CA HIS A 219 6.14 17.69 21.00
C HIS A 219 5.75 17.44 19.53
N TYR A 220 6.41 18.14 18.61
CA TYR A 220 6.22 17.98 17.16
C TYR A 220 7.05 16.85 16.53
N ARG A 221 7.61 15.93 17.34
CA ARG A 221 8.43 14.79 16.88
C ARG A 221 9.57 15.20 15.93
N MET A 222 10.04 16.44 16.04
CA MET A 222 11.19 16.94 15.29
C MET A 222 12.50 16.51 15.95
N LEU A 223 12.46 16.19 17.24
CA LEU A 223 13.53 15.57 18.03
C LEU A 223 13.03 14.28 18.67
N ASP A 224 13.94 13.34 18.89
CA ASP A 224 13.65 12.12 19.63
C ASP A 224 13.39 12.44 21.13
N PRO A 225 12.43 11.77 21.80
CA PRO A 225 12.15 12.01 23.22
C PRO A 225 13.38 11.88 24.12
N SER A 226 14.34 11.03 23.73
CA SER A 226 15.58 10.74 24.48
C SER A 226 16.66 11.83 24.39
N VAL A 227 16.48 12.87 23.56
CA VAL A 227 17.48 13.93 23.40
C VAL A 227 17.53 14.81 24.65
N GLU A 228 18.60 14.72 25.43
CA GLU A 228 18.88 15.63 26.54
C GLU A 228 19.53 16.93 26.04
N MET A 229 19.37 18.01 26.82
CA MET A 229 19.95 19.32 26.50
C MET A 229 21.47 19.19 26.47
N ILE A 230 22.13 19.56 25.37
CA ILE A 230 23.59 19.72 25.35
C ILE A 230 23.87 21.14 25.86
N PRO A 231 24.44 21.35 27.07
CA PRO A 231 24.71 22.69 27.57
C PRO A 231 25.77 23.39 26.69
N ASN A 232 25.68 24.70 26.51
CA ASN A 232 26.67 25.48 25.73
C ASN A 232 28.10 25.46 26.32
N SER A 233 28.34 24.75 27.42
CA SER A 233 29.66 24.56 28.03
C SER A 233 30.47 23.37 27.51
N GLU A 234 29.93 22.55 26.60
CA GLU A 234 30.67 21.40 26.02
C GLU A 234 31.20 21.64 24.60
N VAL A 235 31.21 22.88 24.10
CA VAL A 235 32.11 23.24 23.00
C VAL A 235 33.50 23.54 23.58
N VAL A 236 34.07 22.56 24.27
CA VAL A 236 35.50 22.53 24.56
C VAL A 236 36.15 21.83 23.38
N THR A 237 36.80 22.65 22.55
CA THR A 237 37.92 22.34 21.68
C THR A 237 38.23 20.87 21.47
N ASN A 238 38.07 20.40 20.24
CA ASN A 238 39.10 19.58 19.63
C ASN A 238 39.36 20.14 18.22
N GLU A 239 40.25 21.13 18.18
CA GLU A 239 41.06 21.41 17.00
C GLU A 239 42.09 20.29 16.85
N SER A 240 42.12 19.63 15.69
CA SER A 240 43.30 19.29 14.87
C SER A 240 42.88 18.39 13.72
#